data_AF-A0A4Q1A3E6-F1
#
_entry.id   AF-A0A4Q1A3E6-F1
#
_cell.length_a   1.000
_cell.length_b   1.000
_cell.length_c   1.000
_cell.angle_alpha   90.00
_cell.angle_beta   90.00
_cell.angle_gamma   90.00
#
_symmetry.space_group_name_H-M   'P 1'
#
loop_
_entity.id
_entity.type
_entity.pdbx_description
1 polymer ?
#
loop_
_entity_poly.entity_id
_entity_poly.type
_entity_poly.pdbx_seq_one_letter_code
_entity_poly.pdbx_strand_id
1 'polypeptide(L)' 'MENSSLFDKLSGKFLTAIIIIVFGMYIIINPSYTKWGTDETANTIIGIICVIFGFIVAIYQIISIYKSYKKDKEN' A
#
# COMPACT_ATOMS: atom_id res chain seq x y z
N MET A 1 29.67 2.74 -9.42
CA MET A 1 28.73 1.70 -8.95
C MET A 1 27.44 2.42 -8.59
N GLU A 2 26.54 2.55 -9.56
CA GLU A 2 25.38 3.45 -9.49
C GLU A 2 24.11 2.59 -9.62
N ASN A 3 23.77 1.90 -8.52
CA ASN A 3 22.55 1.09 -8.41
C ASN A 3 21.58 1.67 -7.34
N SER A 4 21.70 2.96 -7.00
CA SER A 4 20.88 3.63 -5.97
C SER A 4 19.50 4.12 -6.46
N SER A 5 19.16 3.98 -7.74
CA SER A 5 18.18 4.87 -8.38
C SER A 5 16.68 4.55 -8.23
N LEU A 6 16.28 3.43 -7.62
CA LEU A 6 14.87 3.06 -7.44
C LEU A 6 14.50 2.64 -6.02
N PHE A 7 15.39 1.88 -5.35
CA PHE A 7 15.17 1.47 -3.96
C PHE A 7 15.23 2.64 -2.98
N ASP A 8 16.03 3.67 -3.25
CA ASP A 8 16.06 4.88 -2.41
C ASP A 8 14.82 5.77 -2.63
N LYS A 9 14.16 5.66 -3.80
CA LYS A 9 12.92 6.37 -4.13
C LYS A 9 11.66 5.67 -3.61
N LEU A 10 11.77 4.45 -3.09
CA LEU A 10 10.71 3.78 -2.35
C LEU A 10 10.46 4.54 -1.05
N SER A 11 9.57 5.53 -1.12
CA SER A 11 9.22 6.33 0.05
C SER A 11 8.63 5.43 1.14
N GLY A 12 8.87 5.75 2.41
CA GLY A 12 8.28 5.01 3.53
C GLY A 12 6.74 4.91 3.45
N LYS A 13 6.10 5.82 2.70
CA LYS A 13 4.67 5.80 2.38
C LYS A 13 4.27 4.63 1.46
N PHE A 14 5.12 4.23 0.50
CA PHE A 14 4.87 3.07 -0.34
C PHE A 14 4.99 1.76 0.46
N LEU A 15 6.02 1.66 1.32
CA LEU A 15 6.15 0.51 2.21
C LEU A 15 4.97 0.41 3.18
N THR A 16 4.54 1.54 3.73
CA THR A 16 3.34 1.62 4.58
C THR A 16 2.10 1.15 3.83
N ALA A 17 1.94 1.54 2.56
CA ALA A 17 0.82 1.09 1.73
C ALA A 17 0.83 -0.44 1.54
N ILE A 18 2.00 -1.05 1.28
CA ILE A 18 2.13 -2.50 1.20
C ILE A 18 1.75 -3.17 2.52
N ILE A 19 2.22 -2.65 3.65
CA ILE A 19 1.88 -3.19 4.98
C ILE A 19 0.38 -3.13 5.22
N ILE A 20 -0.28 -2.03 4.86
CA ILE A 20 -1.74 -1.88 4.97
C ILE A 20 -2.47 -2.90 4.09
N ILE A 21 -2.00 -3.15 2.87
CA ILE A 21 -2.58 -4.18 1.98
C ILE A 21 -2.44 -5.56 2.61
N VAL A 22 -1.24 -5.93 3.07
CA VAL A 22 -0.99 -7.24 3.70
C VAL A 22 -1.84 -7.42 4.96
N PHE A 23 -1.94 -6.38 5.77
CA PHE A 23 -2.77 -6.38 6.97
C PHE A 23 -4.27 -6.50 6.64
N GLY A 24 -4.76 -5.77 5.63
CA GLY A 24 -6.13 -5.89 5.16
C GLY A 24 -6.44 -7.30 4.63
N MET A 25 -5.52 -7.92 3.87
CA MET A 25 -5.66 -9.31 3.42
C MET A 25 -5.69 -10.29 4.61
N TYR A 26 -4.86 -10.06 5.62
CA TYR A 26 -4.84 -10.88 6.83
C TYR A 26 -6.18 -10.81 7.58
N ILE A 27 -6.78 -9.62 7.70
CA ILE A 27 -8.13 -9.45 8.29
C ILE A 27 -9.19 -10.19 7.46
N ILE A 28 -9.13 -10.14 6.13
CA ILE A 28 -10.08 -10.84 5.26
C ILE A 28 -9.98 -12.36 5.44
N ILE A 29 -8.76 -12.89 5.56
CA ILE A 29 -8.52 -14.34 5.73
C ILE A 29 -8.92 -14.79 7.14
N ASN A 30 -8.72 -13.96 8.16
CA ASN A 30 -9.02 -14.26 9.54
C ASN A 30 -9.85 -13.14 10.20
N PRO A 31 -11.14 -13.02 9.85
CA PRO A 31 -11.99 -11.92 10.30
C PRO A 31 -12.32 -11.96 11.79
N SER A 32 -12.09 -13.09 12.47
CA SER A 32 -12.26 -13.22 13.92
C SER A 32 -11.04 -12.78 14.72
N TYR A 33 -9.88 -12.58 14.08
CA TYR A 33 -8.65 -12.13 14.74
C TYR A 33 -8.74 -10.68 15.24
N THR A 34 -9.33 -9.79 14.44
CA THR A 34 -9.52 -8.37 14.80
C THR A 34 -10.91 -8.13 15.36
N LYS A 35 -11.05 -7.31 16.41
CA LYS A 35 -12.35 -6.91 16.98
C LYS A 35 -12.75 -5.49 16.55
N TRP A 36 -12.50 -5.15 15.29
CA TRP A 36 -12.72 -3.78 14.79
C TRP A 36 -14.18 -3.53 14.39
N GLY A 37 -14.94 -4.58 14.13
CA GLY A 37 -16.37 -4.59 13.89
C GLY A 37 -17.15 -5.37 14.96
N THR A 38 -18.47 -5.27 14.88
CA THR A 38 -19.42 -5.96 15.75
C THR A 38 -19.56 -7.45 15.40
N ASP A 39 -19.22 -7.84 14.17
CA ASP A 39 -19.23 -9.21 13.68
C ASP A 39 -18.13 -9.44 12.64
N GLU A 40 -17.95 -10.70 12.23
CA GLU A 40 -16.94 -11.12 11.25
C GLU A 40 -17.15 -10.47 9.86
N THR A 41 -18.39 -10.14 9.52
CA THR A 41 -18.72 -9.50 8.24
C THR A 41 -18.21 -8.05 8.23
N ALA A 42 -18.44 -7.31 9.31
CA ALA A 42 -17.92 -5.97 9.50
C ALA A 42 -16.38 -5.95 9.47
N ASN A 43 -15.72 -6.91 10.13
CA ASN A 43 -14.26 -7.04 10.07
C ASN A 43 -13.76 -7.29 8.65
N THR A 44 -14.42 -8.18 7.90
CA THR A 44 -14.08 -8.47 6.51
C THR A 44 -14.20 -7.22 5.63
N ILE A 45 -15.28 -6.44 5.80
CA ILE A 45 -15.48 -5.16 5.09
C ILE A 45 -14.35 -4.18 5.41
N ILE A 46 -13.95 -4.05 6.67
CA ILE A 46 -12.82 -3.18 7.05
C ILE A 46 -11.53 -3.66 6.39
N GLY A 47 -11.27 -4.97 6.35
CA GLY A 47 -10.13 -5.55 5.63
C GLY A 47 -10.14 -5.19 4.14
N ILE A 48 -11.30 -5.29 3.48
CA ILE A 48 -11.47 -4.89 2.06
C ILE A 48 -11.16 -3.40 1.87
N ILE A 49 -11.67 -2.54 2.75
CA ILE A 49 -11.40 -1.10 2.70
C ILE A 49 -9.90 -0.82 2.85
N CYS A 50 -9.22 -1.49 3.79
CA CYS A 50 -7.77 -1.37 3.96
C CYS A 50 -7.01 -1.77 2.69
N VAL A 51 -7.38 -2.89 2.06
CA VAL A 51 -6.75 -3.34 0.80
C VAL A 51 -6.95 -2.31 -0.30
N ILE A 52 -8.19 -1.84 -0.53
CA ILE A 52 -8.50 -0.85 -1.58
C ILE A 52 -7.72 0.45 -1.35
N PHE A 53 -7.73 0.96 -0.12
CA PHE A 53 -7.02 2.19 0.23
C PHE A 53 -5.50 2.05 0.03
N GLY A 54 -4.94 0.93 0.48
CA GLY A 54 -3.52 0.63 0.27
C GLY A 54 -3.14 0.57 -1.21
N PHE A 55 -3.98 -0.03 -2.06
CA PHE A 55 -3.78 -0.05 -3.51
C PHE A 55 -3.78 1.36 -4.12
N ILE A 56 -4.73 2.21 -3.73
CA ILE A 56 -4.81 3.60 -4.22
C ILE A 56 -3.52 4.35 -3.89
N VAL A 57 -3.04 4.24 -2.65
CA VAL A 57 -1.79 4.89 -2.21
C VAL A 57 -0.59 4.33 -2.96
N ALA A 58 -0.50 3.01 -3.13
CA ALA A 58 0.59 2.37 -3.86
C ALA A 58 0.65 2.84 -5.33
N ILE A 59 -0.49 2.87 -6.02
CA ILE A 59 -0.59 3.36 -7.41
C ILE A 59 -0.18 4.83 -7.50
N TYR A 60 -0.66 5.68 -6.59
CA TYR A 60 -0.30 7.10 -6.57
C TYR A 60 1.21 7.30 -6.40
N GLN A 61 1.84 6.53 -5.50
CA GLN A 61 3.29 6.58 -5.29
C GLN A 61 4.06 6.10 -6.52
N ILE A 62 3.62 5.02 -7.18
CA ILE A 62 4.24 4.55 -8.43
C ILE A 62 4.18 5.63 -9.51
N ILE A 63 3.01 6.28 -9.69
CA ILE A 63 2.85 7.37 -10.66
C ILE A 63 3.75 8.55 -10.31
N SER A 64 3.88 8.89 -9.02
CA SER A 64 4.74 9.99 -8.56
C SER A 64 6.22 9.70 -8.85
N ILE A 65 6.69 8.50 -8.55
CA ILE A 65 8.07 8.06 -8.84
C ILE A 65 8.31 8.06 -10.35
N TYR A 66 7.37 7.56 -11.15
CA TYR A 66 7.47 7.57 -12.60
C TYR A 66 7.57 8.99 -13.17
N LYS A 67 6.74 9.92 -12.68
CA LYS A 67 6.79 11.34 -13.07
C LYS A 67 8.13 11.98 -12.70
N SER A 68 8.65 11.72 -11.50
CA SER A 68 9.98 12.21 -11.08
C SER A 68 11.07 11.64 -11.98
N TYR A 69 11.06 10.34 -12.25
CA TYR A 69 12.06 9.69 -13.10
C TYR A 69 12.04 10.22 -14.53
N LYS A 70 10.84 10.46 -15.10
CA LYS A 70 10.73 11.07 -16.43
C LYS A 70 11.30 12.49 -16.47
N LYS A 71 11.02 13.29 -15.43
CA LYS A 71 11.53 14.67 -15.31
C LYS A 71 13.06 14.72 -15.17
N ASP A 72 13.65 13.77 -14.45
CA ASP A 72 15.12 13.65 -14.31
C ASP A 72 15.82 13.27 -15.63
N LYS A 73 15.08 12.72 -16.61
CA LYS A 73 15.60 12.33 -17.93
C LYS A 73 15.40 13.37 -19.05
N GLU A 74 14.51 14.34 -18.84
CA GLU A 74 14.25 15.42 -19.80
C GLU A 74 15.12 16.67 -19.55
N ASN A 75 15.86 16.71 -18.43
CA ASN A 75 16.91 17.69 -18.12
C ASN A 75 18.30 17.07 -18.25
#